data_AF-A0A081RKR1-F1
#
_entry.id   AF-A0A081RKR1-F1
#
_cell.length_a   1.000
_cell.length_b   1.000
_cell.length_c   1.000
_cell.angle_alpha   90.00
_cell.angle_beta   90.00
_cell.angle_gamma   90.00
#
_symmetry.space_group_name_H-M   'P 1'
#
loop_
_entity.id
_entity.type
_entity.pdbx_description
1 polymer ?
#
loop_
_entity_poly.entity_id
_entity_poly.type
_entity_poly.pdbx_seq_one_letter_code
_entity_poly.pdbx_strand_id
1 'polypeptide(L)'
;MSDINDLRNKMDEVTLQMIKLLKTRTDIAKEIGEVKKNIGKGVTDETREENLRGKVISLCQEIGLDEKIATKFLNFLLNESIKVQSSNKQTHLSIFLKAKELEQQGKNIIHMEVGEPDFLPPTIVKDALEEVFDKGFLKYGQAKGMPIFREALAKHASKKFNVDISQDNIIVSPGARFSIFTAITTLLNPGDEMIVIEPAWPAYKDCALNAGIKVRTINTSFENKWEPSMNRYKIQSIQIQK
;
A
#
# COMPACT_ATOMS: atom_id res chain seq x y z
N MET A 1 -38.34 -7.14 20.98
CA MET A 1 -38.06 -6.30 19.79
C MET A 1 -37.73 -4.86 20.17
N SER A 2 -38.42 -4.25 21.16
CA SER A 2 -38.11 -2.90 21.68
C SER A 2 -36.65 -2.73 22.11
N ASP A 3 -36.16 -3.60 22.99
CA ASP A 3 -34.81 -3.48 23.58
C ASP A 3 -33.66 -3.56 22.56
N ILE A 4 -33.85 -4.33 21.48
CA ILE A 4 -32.85 -4.42 20.39
C ILE A 4 -32.79 -3.10 19.63
N ASN A 5 -33.94 -2.45 19.38
CA ASN A 5 -33.97 -1.17 18.69
C ASN A 5 -33.38 -0.05 19.56
N ASP A 6 -33.62 -0.08 20.86
CA ASP A 6 -32.99 0.87 21.80
C ASP A 6 -31.47 0.70 21.84
N LEU A 7 -30.96 -0.53 21.84
CA LEU A 7 -29.52 -0.81 21.74
C LEU A 7 -28.93 -0.36 20.40
N ARG A 8 -29.65 -0.55 19.28
CA ARG A 8 -29.23 -0.07 17.96
C ARG A 8 -29.16 1.45 17.91
N ASN A 9 -30.15 2.15 18.45
CA ASN A 9 -30.14 3.61 18.50
C ASN A 9 -28.95 4.14 19.32
N LYS A 10 -28.64 3.52 20.46
CA LYS A 10 -27.44 3.86 21.24
C LYS A 10 -26.14 3.60 20.45
N MET A 11 -26.08 2.49 19.71
CA MET A 11 -24.93 2.17 18.85
C MET A 11 -24.78 3.20 17.71
N ASP A 12 -25.88 3.67 17.13
CA ASP A 12 -25.89 4.71 16.10
C ASP A 12 -25.34 6.03 16.67
N GLU A 13 -25.79 6.44 17.86
CA GLU A 13 -25.29 7.63 18.54
C GLU A 13 -23.77 7.59 18.76
N VAL A 14 -23.25 6.48 19.29
CA VAL A 14 -21.80 6.28 19.48
C VAL A 14 -21.07 6.33 18.13
N THR A 15 -21.61 5.68 17.11
CA THR A 15 -21.01 5.69 15.76
C THR A 15 -20.94 7.10 15.18
N LEU A 16 -22.02 7.88 15.29
CA LEU A 16 -22.04 9.27 14.84
C LEU A 16 -21.07 10.16 15.63
N GLN A 17 -20.89 9.91 16.93
CA GLN A 17 -19.87 10.59 17.73
C GLN A 17 -18.45 10.24 17.26
N MET A 18 -18.17 8.98 16.94
CA MET A 18 -16.88 8.56 16.39
C MET A 18 -16.55 9.31 15.09
N ILE A 19 -17.54 9.49 14.19
CA ILE A 19 -17.35 10.26 12.94
C ILE A 19 -17.05 11.74 13.22
N LYS A 20 -17.75 12.36 14.19
CA LYS A 20 -17.48 13.75 14.59
C LYS A 20 -16.07 13.90 15.17
N LEU A 21 -15.66 12.98 16.05
CA LEU A 21 -14.31 12.96 16.62
C LEU A 21 -13.24 12.74 15.55
N LEU A 22 -13.49 11.87 14.58
CA LEU A 22 -12.61 11.68 13.43
C LEU A 22 -12.45 12.97 12.65
N LYS A 23 -13.54 13.70 12.35
CA LYS A 23 -13.48 15.00 11.67
C LYS A 23 -12.63 16.01 12.45
N THR A 24 -12.87 16.16 13.75
CA THR A 24 -12.08 17.05 14.62
C THR A 24 -10.60 16.69 14.59
N ARG A 25 -10.26 15.40 14.73
CA ARG A 25 -8.87 14.94 14.66
C ARG A 25 -8.24 15.24 13.30
N THR A 26 -8.98 15.06 12.22
CA THR A 26 -8.51 15.32 10.85
C THR A 26 -8.27 16.81 10.60
N ASP A 27 -9.08 17.70 11.16
CA ASP A 27 -8.85 19.15 11.08
C ASP A 27 -7.59 19.56 11.83
N ILE A 28 -7.39 19.05 13.06
CA ILE A 28 -6.15 19.24 13.83
C ILE A 28 -4.94 18.74 13.03
N ALA A 29 -5.05 17.59 12.36
CA ALA A 29 -3.98 17.06 11.53
C ALA A 29 -3.64 18.00 10.36
N LYS A 30 -4.64 18.65 9.72
CA LYS A 30 -4.41 19.66 8.67
C LYS A 30 -3.68 20.88 9.22
N GLU A 31 -4.11 21.41 10.36
CA GLU A 31 -3.46 22.55 11.02
C GLU A 31 -1.99 22.23 11.35
N ILE A 32 -1.71 21.04 11.88
CA ILE A 32 -0.34 20.55 12.09
C ILE A 32 0.46 20.54 10.78
N GLY A 33 -0.14 20.11 9.68
CA GLY A 33 0.47 20.10 8.36
C GLY A 33 0.90 21.49 7.89
N GLU A 34 0.03 22.49 8.02
CA GLU A 34 0.33 23.88 7.66
C GLU A 34 1.46 24.46 8.53
N VAL A 35 1.43 24.20 9.84
CA VAL A 35 2.52 24.62 10.75
C VAL A 35 3.83 23.96 10.37
N LYS A 36 3.85 22.64 10.14
CA LYS A 36 5.06 21.88 9.75
C LYS A 36 5.65 22.40 8.45
N LYS A 37 4.80 22.72 7.47
CA LYS A 37 5.22 23.30 6.19
C LYS A 37 5.92 24.65 6.39
N ASN A 38 5.38 25.52 7.24
CA ASN A 38 5.97 26.83 7.54
C ASN A 38 7.34 26.73 8.22
N ILE A 39 7.59 25.69 9.02
CA ILE A 39 8.86 25.46 9.73
C ILE A 39 9.78 24.45 9.02
N GLY A 40 9.44 24.01 7.80
CA GLY A 40 10.24 23.06 7.02
C GLY A 40 10.38 21.66 7.62
N LYS A 41 9.44 21.22 8.46
CA LYS A 41 9.44 19.86 9.06
C LYS A 41 8.68 18.85 8.21
N GLY A 42 9.14 17.60 8.24
CA GLY A 42 8.48 16.47 7.61
C GLY A 42 7.11 16.12 8.23
N VAL A 43 6.26 15.46 7.44
CA VAL A 43 4.90 15.06 7.84
C VAL A 43 4.90 14.00 8.95
N THR A 44 5.84 13.06 8.91
CA THR A 44 5.97 11.96 9.90
C THR A 44 6.93 12.32 11.03
N ASP A 45 6.70 11.77 12.23
CA ASP A 45 7.57 11.92 13.40
C ASP A 45 7.54 10.61 14.20
N GLU A 46 8.54 9.76 13.99
CA GLU A 46 8.60 8.40 14.55
C GLU A 46 8.52 8.40 16.07
N THR A 47 9.20 9.35 16.74
CA THR A 47 9.20 9.42 18.20
C THR A 47 7.81 9.79 18.73
N ARG A 48 7.13 10.76 18.09
CA ARG A 48 5.78 11.17 18.49
C ARG A 48 4.74 10.08 18.24
N GLU A 49 4.89 9.35 17.14
CA GLU A 49 4.01 8.26 16.73
C GLU A 49 4.16 7.04 17.64
N GLU A 50 5.39 6.66 18.00
CA GLU A 50 5.66 5.58 18.95
C GLU A 50 5.11 5.90 20.35
N ASN A 51 5.30 7.14 20.81
CA ASN A 51 4.72 7.61 22.07
C ASN A 51 3.18 7.55 22.07
N LEU A 52 2.53 7.78 20.93
CA LEU A 52 1.07 7.64 20.83
C LEU A 52 0.65 6.17 20.88
N ARG A 53 1.38 5.27 20.21
CA ARG A 53 1.13 3.82 20.25
C ARG A 53 1.18 3.30 21.68
N GLY A 54 2.20 3.66 22.45
CA GLY A 54 2.31 3.28 23.86
C GLY A 54 1.08 3.72 24.67
N LYS A 55 0.64 4.97 24.50
CA LYS A 55 -0.58 5.49 25.17
C LYS A 55 -1.84 4.72 24.78
N VAL A 56 -2.00 4.38 23.50
CA VAL A 56 -3.15 3.61 23.02
C VAL A 56 -3.15 2.20 23.60
N ILE A 57 -2.01 1.52 23.63
CA ILE A 57 -1.88 0.17 24.21
C ILE A 57 -2.25 0.19 25.70
N SER A 58 -1.68 1.13 26.48
CA SER A 58 -2.01 1.27 27.90
C SER A 58 -3.49 1.52 28.14
N LEU A 59 -4.14 2.37 27.33
CA LEU A 59 -5.58 2.61 27.43
C LEU A 59 -6.40 1.36 27.10
N CYS A 60 -5.99 0.56 26.11
CA CYS A 60 -6.70 -0.67 25.75
C CYS A 60 -6.71 -1.68 26.89
N GLN A 61 -5.59 -1.80 27.60
CA GLN A 61 -5.46 -2.66 28.78
C GLN A 61 -6.38 -2.18 29.92
N GLU A 62 -6.52 -0.87 30.10
CA GLU A 62 -7.40 -0.27 31.12
C GLU A 62 -8.89 -0.50 30.83
N ILE A 63 -9.32 -0.32 29.57
CA ILE A 63 -10.75 -0.37 29.20
C ILE A 63 -11.21 -1.74 28.68
N GLY A 64 -10.32 -2.73 28.61
CA GLY A 64 -10.63 -4.08 28.14
C GLY A 64 -10.88 -4.18 26.63
N LEU A 65 -10.23 -3.33 25.82
CA LEU A 65 -10.32 -3.39 24.36
C LEU A 65 -9.18 -4.25 23.77
N ASP A 66 -9.49 -5.06 22.76
CA ASP A 66 -8.47 -5.83 22.05
C ASP A 66 -7.41 -4.91 21.39
N GLU A 67 -6.15 -5.13 21.75
CA GLU A 67 -5.02 -4.30 21.29
C GLU A 67 -4.84 -4.35 19.77
N LYS A 68 -5.21 -5.45 19.10
CA LYS A 68 -5.08 -5.57 17.63
C LYS A 68 -6.09 -4.67 16.93
N ILE A 69 -7.34 -4.63 17.42
CA ILE A 69 -8.38 -3.73 16.89
C ILE A 69 -7.95 -2.27 17.09
N ALA A 70 -7.49 -1.91 18.27
CA ALA A 70 -7.04 -0.55 18.56
C ALA A 70 -5.83 -0.14 17.72
N THR A 71 -4.87 -1.04 17.53
CA THR A 71 -3.68 -0.80 16.70
C THR A 71 -4.05 -0.60 15.23
N LYS A 72 -4.98 -1.40 14.70
CA LYS A 72 -5.52 -1.21 13.34
C LYS A 72 -6.19 0.15 13.19
N PHE A 73 -7.03 0.54 14.16
CA PHE A 73 -7.69 1.84 14.16
C PHE A 73 -6.68 2.99 14.24
N LEU A 74 -5.68 2.89 15.13
CA LEU A 74 -4.61 3.88 15.24
C LEU A 74 -3.81 4.00 13.93
N ASN A 75 -3.49 2.90 13.27
CA ASN A 75 -2.80 2.91 11.98
C ASN A 75 -3.62 3.65 10.91
N PHE A 76 -4.92 3.36 10.83
CA PHE A 76 -5.84 4.11 9.97
C PHE A 76 -5.79 5.62 10.26
N LEU A 77 -5.85 6.00 11.54
CA LEU A 77 -5.79 7.40 11.96
C LEU A 77 -4.46 8.09 11.62
N LEU A 78 -3.33 7.38 11.76
CA LEU A 78 -2.01 7.90 11.38
C LEU A 78 -1.89 8.09 9.87
N ASN A 79 -2.37 7.13 9.08
CA ASN A 79 -2.38 7.22 7.63
C ASN A 79 -3.24 8.37 7.11
N GLU A 80 -4.45 8.54 7.66
CA GLU A 80 -5.31 9.66 7.29
C GLU A 80 -4.65 10.99 7.64
N SER A 81 -3.94 11.07 8.78
CA SER A 81 -3.16 12.25 9.16
C SER A 81 -2.06 12.56 8.15
N ILE A 82 -1.31 11.55 7.68
CA ILE A 82 -0.27 11.73 6.66
C ILE A 82 -0.89 12.24 5.36
N LYS A 83 -2.02 11.65 4.95
CA LYS A 83 -2.72 11.98 3.71
C LYS A 83 -3.20 13.43 3.70
N VAL A 84 -3.89 13.88 4.75
CA VAL A 84 -4.42 15.26 4.80
C VAL A 84 -3.32 16.31 4.95
N GLN A 85 -2.18 15.97 5.54
CA GLN A 85 -1.00 16.85 5.58
C GLN A 85 -0.24 16.87 4.24
N SER A 86 -0.52 15.91 3.36
CA SER A 86 0.15 15.75 2.05
C SER A 86 -0.71 16.19 0.86
N SER A 87 -1.89 16.77 1.10
CA SER A 87 -2.95 16.99 0.09
C SER A 87 -2.57 17.88 -1.11
N ASN A 88 -1.45 18.60 -1.02
CA ASN A 88 -0.94 19.45 -2.12
C ASN A 88 0.21 18.81 -2.91
N LYS A 89 0.47 17.51 -2.78
CA LYS A 89 1.48 16.84 -3.61
C LYS A 89 0.96 16.63 -5.03
N GLN A 90 1.62 17.28 -5.99
CA GLN A 90 1.54 16.87 -7.38
C GLN A 90 2.06 15.42 -7.51
N THR A 91 1.26 14.57 -8.14
CA THR A 91 1.61 13.19 -8.47
C THR A 91 1.69 13.02 -9.98
N HIS A 92 2.33 11.94 -10.45
CA HIS A 92 2.32 11.57 -11.87
C HIS A 92 0.88 11.51 -12.42
N LEU A 93 -0.09 11.01 -11.64
CA LEU A 93 -1.48 10.95 -12.06
C LEU A 93 -2.12 12.34 -12.20
N SER A 94 -1.82 13.28 -11.29
CA SER A 94 -2.33 14.66 -11.43
C SER A 94 -1.78 15.35 -12.68
N ILE A 95 -0.53 15.06 -13.05
CA ILE A 95 0.10 15.57 -14.27
C ILE A 95 -0.55 14.91 -15.50
N PHE A 96 -0.72 13.58 -15.48
CA PHE A 96 -1.37 12.83 -16.55
C PHE A 96 -2.81 13.32 -16.82
N LEU A 97 -3.61 13.51 -15.78
CA LEU A 97 -4.98 14.04 -15.93
C LEU A 97 -4.99 15.46 -16.49
N LYS A 98 -4.04 16.30 -16.07
CA LYS A 98 -3.91 17.65 -16.64
C LYS A 98 -3.47 17.60 -18.10
N ALA A 99 -2.55 16.72 -18.45
CA ALA A 99 -2.14 16.48 -19.84
C ALA A 99 -3.34 16.09 -20.70
N LYS A 100 -4.16 15.14 -20.25
CA LYS A 100 -5.41 14.72 -20.94
C LYS A 100 -6.40 15.86 -21.11
N GLU A 101 -6.57 16.71 -20.10
CA GLU A 101 -7.43 17.91 -20.21
C GLU A 101 -6.92 18.89 -21.28
N LEU A 102 -5.60 19.08 -21.37
CA LEU A 102 -4.99 19.96 -22.38
C LEU A 102 -5.09 19.36 -23.79
N GLU A 103 -4.96 18.04 -23.94
CA GLU A 103 -5.19 17.35 -25.20
C GLU A 103 -6.63 17.53 -25.69
N GLN A 104 -7.61 17.44 -24.78
CA GLN A 104 -9.02 17.71 -25.09
C GLN A 104 -9.27 19.15 -25.55
N GLN A 105 -8.40 20.09 -25.17
CA GLN A 105 -8.41 21.48 -25.63
C GLN A 105 -7.65 21.67 -26.96
N GLY A 106 -7.23 20.59 -27.61
CA GLY A 106 -6.51 20.61 -28.89
C GLY A 106 -5.01 20.91 -28.76
N LYS A 107 -4.44 20.85 -27.54
CA LYS A 107 -2.99 21.03 -27.37
C LYS A 107 -2.25 19.73 -27.69
N ASN A 108 -1.10 19.87 -28.35
CA ASN A 108 -0.20 18.76 -28.58
C ASN A 108 0.66 18.52 -27.33
N ILE A 109 0.54 17.33 -26.72
CA ILE A 109 1.23 16.96 -25.48
C ILE A 109 2.16 15.78 -25.74
N ILE A 110 3.38 15.87 -25.21
CA ILE A 110 4.34 14.76 -25.22
C ILE A 110 4.35 14.17 -23.81
N HIS A 111 3.95 12.90 -23.70
CA HIS A 111 3.92 12.18 -22.43
C HIS A 111 5.31 11.64 -22.06
N MET A 112 5.76 11.92 -20.83
CA MET A 112 7.02 11.43 -20.26
C MET A 112 6.87 10.98 -18.78
N GLU A 113 5.64 10.93 -18.28
CA GLU A 113 5.29 10.73 -16.88
C GLU A 113 4.71 9.34 -16.57
N VAL A 114 4.31 8.58 -17.59
CA VAL A 114 3.68 7.26 -17.46
C VAL A 114 4.64 6.18 -17.95
N GLY A 115 4.74 5.08 -17.20
CA GLY A 115 5.60 3.93 -17.53
C GLY A 115 4.91 2.81 -18.31
N GLU A 116 3.81 3.11 -19.01
CA GLU A 116 3.10 2.15 -19.86
C GLU A 116 3.76 2.11 -21.23
N PRO A 117 4.07 0.93 -21.78
CA PRO A 117 4.61 0.83 -23.14
C PRO A 117 3.64 1.35 -24.20
N ASP A 118 4.18 1.92 -25.28
CA ASP A 118 3.43 2.45 -26.42
C ASP A 118 3.11 1.40 -27.51
N PHE A 119 3.55 0.16 -27.31
CA PHE A 119 3.29 -0.97 -28.21
C PHE A 119 2.18 -1.88 -27.70
N LEU A 120 1.47 -2.52 -28.64
CA LEU A 120 0.46 -3.53 -28.33
C LEU A 120 1.09 -4.88 -27.93
N PRO A 121 0.38 -5.73 -27.18
CA PRO A 121 0.81 -7.10 -26.93
C PRO A 121 1.11 -7.86 -28.24
N PRO A 122 2.07 -8.80 -28.25
CA PRO A 122 2.38 -9.61 -29.44
C PRO A 122 1.17 -10.39 -29.98
N THR A 123 1.13 -10.66 -31.29
CA THR A 123 0.00 -11.34 -31.97
C THR A 123 -0.39 -12.67 -31.31
N ILE A 124 0.57 -13.45 -30.83
CA ILE A 124 0.29 -14.71 -30.11
C ILE A 124 -0.60 -14.52 -28.87
N VAL A 125 -0.53 -13.37 -28.20
CA VAL A 125 -1.41 -13.04 -27.06
C VAL A 125 -2.82 -12.74 -27.55
N LYS A 126 -2.94 -12.00 -28.66
CA LYS A 126 -4.22 -11.72 -29.31
C LYS A 126 -4.90 -13.02 -29.73
N ASP A 127 -4.20 -13.88 -30.46
CA ASP A 127 -4.74 -15.15 -30.96
C ASP A 127 -5.20 -16.05 -29.79
N ALA A 128 -4.40 -16.12 -28.71
CA ALA A 128 -4.78 -16.87 -27.51
C ALA A 128 -6.03 -16.30 -26.81
N LEU A 129 -6.24 -14.98 -26.84
CA LEU A 129 -7.43 -14.33 -26.28
C LEU A 129 -8.69 -14.60 -27.11
N GLU A 130 -8.56 -14.70 -28.44
CA GLU A 130 -9.68 -15.02 -29.34
C GLU A 130 -10.22 -16.44 -29.09
N GLU A 131 -9.36 -17.38 -28.74
CA GLU A 131 -9.75 -18.79 -28.47
C GLU A 131 -10.37 -19.02 -27.07
N VAL A 132 -10.39 -18.02 -26.18
CA VAL A 132 -10.82 -18.16 -24.78
C VAL A 132 -12.27 -18.63 -24.67
N PHE A 133 -13.15 -18.08 -25.51
CA PHE A 133 -14.57 -18.43 -25.53
C PHE A 133 -14.77 -19.87 -25.99
N ASP A 134 -14.17 -20.25 -27.11
CA ASP A 134 -14.31 -21.58 -27.70
C ASP A 134 -13.72 -22.68 -26.79
N LYS A 135 -12.64 -22.35 -26.06
CA LYS A 135 -12.01 -23.26 -25.09
C LYS A 135 -12.68 -23.28 -23.71
N GLY A 136 -13.70 -22.44 -23.49
CA GLY A 136 -14.50 -22.44 -22.27
C GLY A 136 -13.81 -21.91 -21.01
N PHE A 137 -12.77 -21.07 -21.15
CA PHE A 137 -12.03 -20.48 -20.01
C PHE A 137 -12.76 -19.30 -19.35
N LEU A 138 -14.07 -19.44 -19.07
CA LEU A 138 -14.95 -18.37 -18.58
C LEU A 138 -15.48 -18.60 -17.16
N LYS A 139 -15.07 -19.70 -16.51
CA LYS A 139 -15.59 -20.14 -15.21
C LYS A 139 -14.52 -19.99 -14.13
N TYR A 140 -14.94 -20.10 -12.86
CA TYR A 140 -14.03 -20.08 -11.73
C TYR A 140 -12.91 -21.11 -11.88
N GLY A 141 -11.68 -20.66 -11.65
CA GLY A 141 -10.49 -21.51 -11.56
C GLY A 141 -10.02 -21.67 -10.13
N GLN A 142 -8.86 -22.32 -9.98
CA GLN A 142 -8.17 -22.39 -8.69
C GLN A 142 -7.73 -20.99 -8.23
N ALA A 143 -7.84 -20.70 -6.93
CA ALA A 143 -7.46 -19.40 -6.36
C ALA A 143 -5.99 -19.03 -6.62
N LYS A 144 -5.09 -20.02 -6.74
CA LYS A 144 -3.68 -19.79 -7.08
C LYS A 144 -3.44 -19.47 -8.56
N GLY A 145 -4.43 -19.71 -9.43
CA GLY A 145 -4.29 -19.68 -10.89
C GLY A 145 -4.26 -21.07 -11.52
N MET A 146 -4.48 -21.13 -12.83
CA MET A 146 -4.55 -22.37 -13.61
C MET A 146 -3.25 -23.20 -13.47
N PRO A 147 -3.31 -24.50 -13.13
CA PRO A 147 -2.13 -25.35 -12.94
C PRO A 147 -1.16 -25.32 -14.13
N ILE A 148 -1.67 -25.48 -15.36
CA ILE A 148 -0.86 -25.48 -16.58
C ILE A 148 -0.09 -24.15 -16.77
N PHE A 149 -0.71 -23.02 -16.38
CA PHE A 149 -0.06 -21.72 -16.47
C PHE A 149 1.01 -21.57 -15.38
N ARG A 150 0.71 -21.99 -14.15
CA ARG A 150 1.68 -21.98 -13.03
C ARG A 150 2.89 -22.86 -13.32
N GLU A 151 2.70 -24.03 -13.89
CA GLU A 151 3.79 -24.93 -14.31
C GLU A 151 4.66 -24.30 -15.40
N ALA A 152 4.05 -23.68 -16.42
CA ALA A 152 4.79 -22.97 -17.46
C ALA A 152 5.62 -21.80 -16.89
N LEU A 153 5.05 -21.02 -15.97
CA LEU A 153 5.76 -19.95 -15.27
C LEU A 153 6.92 -20.48 -14.42
N ALA A 154 6.70 -21.57 -13.67
CA ALA A 154 7.71 -22.20 -12.84
C ALA A 154 8.90 -22.69 -13.68
N LYS A 155 8.64 -23.36 -14.81
CA LYS A 155 9.67 -23.79 -15.77
C LYS A 155 10.43 -22.61 -16.38
N HIS A 156 9.70 -21.55 -16.77
CA HIS A 156 10.31 -20.34 -17.31
C HIS A 156 11.23 -19.65 -16.28
N ALA A 157 10.75 -19.45 -15.06
CA ALA A 157 11.50 -18.81 -13.98
C ALA A 157 12.72 -19.65 -13.58
N SER A 158 12.55 -20.97 -13.44
CA SER A 158 13.65 -21.89 -13.13
C SER A 158 14.78 -21.79 -14.15
N LYS A 159 14.43 -21.83 -15.45
CA LYS A 159 15.41 -21.67 -16.54
C LYS A 159 16.05 -20.29 -16.55
N LYS A 160 15.27 -19.23 -16.37
CA LYS A 160 15.74 -17.83 -16.47
C LYS A 160 16.68 -17.44 -15.34
N PHE A 161 16.38 -17.87 -14.13
CA PHE A 161 17.12 -17.48 -12.93
C PHE A 161 18.05 -18.57 -12.39
N ASN A 162 18.09 -19.74 -13.06
CA ASN A 162 18.90 -20.90 -12.65
C ASN A 162 18.62 -21.34 -11.20
N VAL A 163 17.34 -21.53 -10.89
CA VAL A 163 16.81 -21.93 -9.58
C VAL A 163 15.77 -23.05 -9.77
N ASP A 164 15.47 -23.80 -8.71
CA ASP A 164 14.42 -24.82 -8.75
C ASP A 164 13.10 -24.24 -8.19
N ILE A 165 12.19 -23.86 -9.10
CA ILE A 165 10.86 -23.33 -8.77
C ILE A 165 9.82 -24.34 -9.25
N SER A 166 8.95 -24.76 -8.34
CA SER A 166 7.77 -25.58 -8.67
C SER A 166 6.52 -24.72 -8.84
N GLN A 167 5.45 -25.29 -9.41
CA GLN A 167 4.16 -24.61 -9.51
C GLN A 167 3.56 -24.21 -8.15
N ASP A 168 3.99 -24.86 -7.05
CA ASP A 168 3.52 -24.56 -5.69
C ASP A 168 4.12 -23.27 -5.13
N ASN A 169 5.24 -22.82 -5.72
CA ASN A 169 5.85 -21.53 -5.43
C ASN A 169 5.21 -20.37 -6.22
N ILE A 170 4.27 -20.65 -7.13
CA ILE A 170 3.66 -19.64 -8.02
C ILE A 170 2.20 -19.37 -7.62
N ILE A 171 1.87 -18.08 -7.51
CA ILE A 171 0.50 -17.58 -7.48
C ILE A 171 0.30 -16.55 -8.60
N VAL A 172 -0.78 -16.70 -9.36
CA VAL A 172 -1.16 -15.76 -10.43
C VAL A 172 -2.09 -14.71 -9.85
N SER A 173 -1.80 -13.44 -10.12
CA SER A 173 -2.49 -12.29 -9.56
C SER A 173 -2.86 -11.27 -10.65
N PRO A 174 -3.84 -10.38 -10.40
CA PRO A 174 -4.14 -9.27 -11.30
C PRO A 174 -3.06 -8.18 -11.19
N GLY A 175 -1.92 -8.43 -11.84
CA GLY A 175 -0.81 -7.50 -11.96
C GLY A 175 0.09 -7.42 -10.71
N ALA A 176 1.25 -6.81 -10.89
CA ALA A 176 2.31 -6.76 -9.86
C ALA A 176 1.88 -5.99 -8.59
N ARG A 177 1.04 -4.96 -8.72
CA ARG A 177 0.56 -4.18 -7.56
C ARG A 177 -0.22 -5.04 -6.59
N PHE A 178 -1.07 -5.93 -7.11
CA PHE A 178 -1.81 -6.87 -6.27
C PHE A 178 -0.87 -7.90 -5.65
N SER A 179 0.11 -8.43 -6.39
CA SER A 179 1.12 -9.34 -5.81
C SER A 179 1.85 -8.72 -4.61
N ILE A 180 2.29 -7.46 -4.74
CA ILE A 180 2.95 -6.73 -3.64
C ILE A 180 2.01 -6.55 -2.46
N PHE A 181 0.77 -6.13 -2.70
CA PHE A 181 -0.23 -5.99 -1.64
C PHE A 181 -0.48 -7.31 -0.91
N THR A 182 -0.64 -8.41 -1.64
CA THR A 182 -0.84 -9.75 -1.06
C THR A 182 0.39 -10.20 -0.27
N ALA A 183 1.61 -9.98 -0.77
CA ALA A 183 2.83 -10.32 -0.06
C ALA A 183 2.92 -9.55 1.28
N ILE A 184 2.67 -8.24 1.26
CA ILE A 184 2.68 -7.39 2.45
C ILE A 184 1.64 -7.86 3.46
N THR A 185 0.38 -8.04 3.03
CA THR A 185 -0.72 -8.41 3.94
C THR A 185 -0.66 -9.84 4.45
N THR A 186 0.11 -10.72 3.78
CA THR A 186 0.34 -12.10 4.22
C THR A 186 1.52 -12.20 5.19
N LEU A 187 2.58 -11.42 4.96
CA LEU A 187 3.84 -11.55 5.72
C LEU A 187 3.93 -10.62 6.92
N LEU A 188 3.17 -9.53 6.94
CA LEU A 188 3.28 -8.47 7.95
C LEU A 188 1.94 -8.21 8.65
N ASN A 189 2.02 -7.95 9.95
CA ASN A 189 0.90 -7.50 10.77
C ASN A 189 0.88 -5.97 10.87
N PRO A 190 -0.30 -5.36 11.08
CA PRO A 190 -0.40 -3.93 11.36
C PRO A 190 0.50 -3.53 12.54
N GLY A 191 1.37 -2.55 12.33
CA GLY A 191 2.38 -2.11 13.29
C GLY A 191 3.80 -2.66 13.02
N ASP A 192 3.94 -3.72 12.22
CA ASP A 192 5.24 -4.19 11.73
C ASP A 192 5.89 -3.13 10.83
N GLU A 193 7.20 -3.22 10.67
CA GLU A 193 7.99 -2.27 9.88
C GLU A 193 8.43 -2.89 8.55
N MET A 194 8.29 -2.12 7.47
CA MET A 194 8.84 -2.42 6.15
C MET A 194 9.79 -1.32 5.70
N ILE A 195 10.99 -1.72 5.27
CA ILE A 195 11.97 -0.80 4.70
C ILE A 195 11.63 -0.56 3.23
N VAL A 196 11.62 0.72 2.82
CA VAL A 196 11.52 1.13 1.41
C VAL A 196 12.77 1.94 1.05
N ILE A 197 13.48 1.51 0.01
CA ILE A 197 14.68 2.19 -0.49
C ILE A 197 14.25 3.20 -1.54
N GLU A 198 14.38 4.50 -1.26
CA GLU A 198 13.96 5.57 -2.18
C GLU A 198 15.13 6.06 -3.06
N PRO A 199 14.87 6.42 -4.33
CA PRO A 199 13.57 6.52 -4.99
C PRO A 199 12.99 5.13 -5.35
N ALA A 200 11.69 4.95 -5.13
CA ALA A 200 11.01 3.67 -5.27
C ALA A 200 9.69 3.80 -6.04
N TRP A 201 9.20 2.67 -6.55
CA TRP A 201 7.83 2.58 -7.06
C TRP A 201 6.82 2.91 -5.94
N PRO A 202 5.93 3.90 -6.12
CA PRO A 202 5.04 4.37 -5.05
C PRO A 202 4.16 3.28 -4.43
N ALA A 203 3.82 2.25 -5.21
CA ALA A 203 2.94 1.19 -4.75
C ALA A 203 3.49 0.40 -3.55
N TYR A 204 4.82 0.30 -3.36
CA TYR A 204 5.37 -0.35 -2.16
C TYR A 204 4.91 0.36 -0.89
N LYS A 205 5.10 1.69 -0.84
CA LYS A 205 4.70 2.52 0.29
C LYS A 205 3.18 2.56 0.44
N ASP A 206 2.45 2.77 -0.65
CA ASP A 206 0.98 2.85 -0.61
C ASP A 206 0.36 1.55 -0.08
N CYS A 207 0.81 0.39 -0.57
CA CYS A 207 0.29 -0.91 -0.14
C CYS A 207 0.63 -1.20 1.33
N ALA A 208 1.84 -0.85 1.78
CA ALA A 208 2.25 -1.01 3.18
C ALA A 208 1.42 -0.13 4.13
N LEU A 209 1.31 1.17 3.82
CA LEU A 209 0.50 2.08 4.63
C LEU A 209 -0.96 1.60 4.68
N ASN A 210 -1.56 1.22 3.55
CA ASN A 210 -2.92 0.69 3.50
C ASN A 210 -3.11 -0.60 4.33
N ALA A 211 -2.07 -1.41 4.49
CA ALA A 211 -2.07 -2.60 5.34
C ALA A 211 -1.77 -2.29 6.83
N GLY A 212 -1.56 -1.02 7.19
CA GLY A 212 -1.23 -0.59 8.55
C GLY A 212 0.22 -0.85 8.94
N ILE A 213 1.11 -1.02 7.96
CA ILE A 213 2.54 -1.28 8.15
C ILE A 213 3.28 0.06 8.30
N LYS A 214 4.22 0.15 9.24
CA LYS A 214 5.15 1.28 9.37
C LYS A 214 6.13 1.24 8.21
N VAL A 215 6.34 2.37 7.53
CA VAL A 215 7.29 2.45 6.41
C VAL A 215 8.53 3.22 6.86
N ARG A 216 9.67 2.54 6.91
CA ARG A 216 10.98 3.17 7.15
C ARG A 216 11.68 3.42 5.82
N THR A 217 11.83 4.69 5.45
CA THR A 217 12.49 5.07 4.19
C THR A 217 14.01 5.11 4.36
N ILE A 218 14.74 4.42 3.48
CA ILE A 218 16.18 4.60 3.29
C ILE A 218 16.41 5.36 2.00
N ASN A 219 16.81 6.62 2.11
CA ASN A 219 17.12 7.46 0.95
C ASN A 219 18.48 7.10 0.36
N THR A 220 18.51 6.94 -0.96
CA THR A 220 19.71 6.88 -1.78
C THR A 220 19.93 8.22 -2.49
N SER A 221 21.09 8.40 -3.10
CA SER A 221 21.44 9.65 -3.79
C SER A 221 22.11 9.39 -5.13
N PHE A 222 22.13 10.41 -5.99
CA PHE A 222 22.78 10.34 -7.30
C PHE A 222 24.28 10.03 -7.17
N GLU A 223 24.96 10.64 -6.18
CA GLU A 223 26.39 10.47 -5.94
C GLU A 223 26.75 9.01 -5.63
N ASN A 224 25.82 8.30 -4.97
CA ASN A 224 25.94 6.87 -4.67
C ASN A 224 25.26 5.99 -5.73
N LYS A 225 24.92 6.53 -6.90
CA LYS A 225 24.25 5.81 -8.00
C LYS A 225 22.96 5.11 -7.58
N TRP A 226 22.22 5.70 -6.65
CA TRP A 226 21.02 5.13 -6.05
C TRP A 226 21.25 3.77 -5.35
N GLU A 227 22.50 3.46 -5.00
CA GLU A 227 22.82 2.26 -4.24
C GLU A 227 22.59 2.49 -2.74
N PRO A 228 21.92 1.57 -2.05
CA PRO A 228 21.74 1.69 -0.62
C PRO A 228 23.02 1.36 0.16
N SER A 229 23.30 2.14 1.21
CA SER A 229 24.42 1.86 2.12
C SER A 229 24.05 0.85 3.20
N MET A 230 24.73 -0.30 3.22
CA MET A 230 24.52 -1.38 4.21
C MET A 230 24.68 -0.93 5.67
N ASN A 231 25.41 0.16 5.94
CA ASN A 231 25.59 0.70 7.28
C ASN A 231 24.31 1.33 7.86
N ARG A 232 23.33 1.71 7.04
CA ARG A 232 22.04 2.28 7.48
C ARG A 232 21.01 1.21 7.88
N TYR A 233 21.36 -0.06 7.74
CA TYR A 233 20.55 -1.23 8.07
C TYR A 233 20.89 -1.85 9.44
N LYS A 234 21.84 -1.28 10.21
CA LYS A 234 22.15 -1.76 11.57
C LYS A 234 20.95 -1.51 12.49
N ILE A 235 20.07 -2.50 12.54
CA ILE A 235 18.93 -2.60 13.45
C ILE A 235 19.40 -3.30 14.74
N GLN A 236 19.10 -2.70 15.90
CA GLN A 236 19.03 -3.44 17.16
C GLN A 236 17.98 -4.53 16.98
N SER A 237 18.37 -5.81 17.08
CA SER A 237 17.52 -7.01 17.09
C SER A 237 16.71 -7.34 15.81
N ILE A 238 17.38 -7.75 14.74
CA ILE A 238 16.82 -8.83 13.89
C ILE A 238 17.60 -10.11 14.21
N GLN A 239 17.12 -10.88 15.19
CA GLN A 239 17.47 -12.29 15.27
C GLN A 239 16.73 -13.00 14.14
N ILE A 240 17.40 -13.15 13.00
CA ILE A 240 16.99 -14.16 12.02
C ILE A 240 17.27 -15.49 12.71
N GLN A 241 16.24 -16.12 13.28
CA GLN A 241 16.34 -17.51 13.70
C GLN A 241 16.61 -18.33 12.44
N LYS A 242 17.81 -18.92 12.40
CA LYS A 242 18.15 -19.98 11.45
C LYS A 242 17.40 -21.26 11.80
#